data_AF-E4Y1C5-F1
#
_entry.id   AF-E4Y1C5-F1
#
_cell.length_a   1.000
_cell.length_b   1.000
_cell.length_c   1.000
_cell.angle_alpha   90.00
_cell.angle_beta   90.00
_cell.angle_gamma   90.00
#
_symmetry.space_group_name_H-M   'P 1'
#
loop_
_entity.id
_entity.type
_entity.pdbx_description
1 polymer ?
#
loop_
_entity_poly.entity_id
_entity_poly.type
_entity_poly.pdbx_seq_one_letter_code
_entity_poly.pdbx_strand_id
1 'polypeptide(L)'
;DIDRLNTEKNLLSTLEKLQSNLKEKEEKISQLEEALTNCEIARLTSEEKILDYLRFEGHIHRQRTTNMKKLFKDFEMSKEVALLSDEQELAAEIVNLQQTKEEQAECLDFVRNCTICCEPYDDKERHRNFIKPLKSTCGHTFCADCVDKTILNSPFAVTKTASCPTCQLQFSRHQVFKVFIPS
;
A
#
# COMPACT_ATOMS: atom_id res chain seq x y z
N ASP A 1 -54.37 29.23 -69.14
CA ASP A 1 -54.00 30.13 -68.02
C ASP A 1 -54.06 29.50 -66.63
N ILE A 2 -55.12 28.77 -66.27
CA ILE A 2 -55.27 28.15 -64.93
C ILE A 2 -54.14 27.16 -64.60
N ASP A 3 -53.76 26.29 -65.53
CA ASP A 3 -52.69 25.29 -65.29
C ASP A 3 -51.31 25.94 -65.08
N ARG A 4 -51.05 27.05 -65.77
CA ARG A 4 -49.82 27.82 -65.61
C ARG A 4 -49.74 28.44 -64.21
N LEU A 5 -50.84 29.05 -63.76
CA LEU A 5 -50.96 29.62 -62.42
C LEU A 5 -50.82 28.56 -61.31
N ASN A 6 -51.40 27.38 -61.49
CA ASN A 6 -51.24 26.26 -60.55
C ASN A 6 -49.80 25.76 -60.49
N THR A 7 -49.11 25.70 -61.63
CA THR A 7 -47.70 25.32 -61.70
C THR A 7 -46.82 26.36 -61.01
N GLU A 8 -47.03 27.65 -61.28
CA GLU A 8 -46.33 28.77 -60.63
C GLU A 8 -46.52 28.74 -59.11
N LYS A 9 -47.75 28.49 -58.63
CA LYS A 9 -48.06 28.35 -57.19
C LYS A 9 -47.34 27.16 -56.54
N ASN A 10 -47.30 26.02 -57.21
CA ASN A 10 -46.58 24.83 -56.71
C ASN A 10 -45.06 25.08 -56.66
N LEU A 11 -44.51 25.78 -57.65
CA LEU A 11 -43.09 26.18 -57.66
C LEU A 11 -42.78 27.12 -56.50
N LEU A 12 -43.59 28.16 -56.28
CA LEU A 12 -43.42 29.08 -55.14
C LEU A 12 -43.47 28.33 -53.80
N SER A 13 -44.46 27.46 -53.58
CA SER A 13 -44.54 26.67 -52.36
C SER A 13 -43.34 25.74 -52.17
N THR A 14 -42.79 25.20 -53.26
CA THR A 14 -41.58 24.37 -53.21
C THR A 14 -40.35 25.20 -52.86
N LEU A 15 -40.22 26.40 -53.44
CA LEU A 15 -39.13 27.32 -53.13
C LEU A 15 -39.16 27.78 -51.67
N GLU A 16 -40.34 28.11 -51.13
CA GLU A 16 -40.52 28.47 -49.72
C GLU A 16 -40.09 27.33 -48.79
N LYS A 17 -40.47 26.08 -49.10
CA LYS A 17 -40.04 24.89 -48.35
C LYS A 17 -38.53 24.69 -48.40
N LEU A 18 -37.93 24.84 -49.58
CA LEU A 18 -36.47 24.72 -49.74
C LEU A 18 -35.73 25.81 -48.97
N GLN A 19 -36.24 27.04 -48.98
CA GLN A 19 -35.66 28.14 -48.22
C GLN A 19 -35.76 27.92 -46.70
N SER A 20 -36.90 27.43 -46.22
CA SER A 20 -37.08 27.05 -44.81
C SER A 20 -36.11 25.93 -44.41
N ASN A 21 -35.98 24.89 -45.24
CA ASN A 21 -35.07 23.78 -44.99
C ASN A 21 -33.61 24.25 -45.01
N LEU A 22 -33.23 25.15 -45.92
CA LEU A 22 -31.89 25.70 -45.99
C LEU A 22 -31.55 26.44 -44.69
N LYS A 23 -32.46 27.29 -44.21
CA LYS A 23 -32.28 28.02 -42.95
C LYS A 23 -32.12 27.08 -41.76
N GLU A 24 -32.94 26.02 -41.67
CA GLU A 24 -32.81 25.02 -40.60
C GLU A 24 -31.45 24.28 -40.66
N LYS A 25 -30.94 24.01 -41.87
CA LYS A 25 -29.62 23.40 -42.05
C LYS A 25 -28.49 24.35 -41.67
N GLU A 26 -28.59 25.63 -42.01
CA GLU A 26 -27.64 26.67 -41.60
C GLU A 26 -27.58 26.80 -40.07
N GLU A 27 -28.74 26.83 -39.40
CA GLU A 27 -28.82 26.84 -37.94
C GLU A 27 -28.18 25.58 -37.32
N LYS A 28 -28.43 24.40 -37.90
CA LYS A 28 -27.79 23.15 -37.47
C LYS A 28 -26.28 23.14 -37.67
N ILE A 29 -25.79 23.67 -38.80
CA ILE A 29 -24.36 23.80 -39.06
C ILE A 29 -23.72 24.69 -38.00
N SER A 30 -24.30 25.86 -37.74
CA SER A 30 -23.82 26.79 -36.71
C SER A 30 -23.74 26.14 -35.32
N GLN A 31 -24.78 25.39 -34.92
CA GLN A 31 -24.77 24.65 -33.64
C GLN A 31 -23.70 23.57 -33.58
N LEU A 32 -23.45 22.86 -34.69
CA LEU A 32 -22.41 21.83 -34.76
C LEU A 32 -21.00 22.43 -34.72
N GLU A 33 -20.79 23.58 -35.36
CA GLU A 33 -19.51 24.32 -35.31
C GLU A 33 -19.20 24.81 -33.89
N GLU A 34 -20.22 25.34 -33.19
CA GLU A 34 -20.09 25.73 -31.78
C GLU A 34 -19.76 24.52 -30.88
N ALA A 35 -20.50 23.41 -31.06
CA ALA A 35 -20.25 22.19 -30.31
C ALA A 35 -18.84 21.63 -30.55
N LEU A 36 -18.37 21.62 -31.80
CA LEU A 36 -17.03 21.18 -32.16
C LEU A 36 -15.96 22.06 -31.51
N THR A 37 -16.15 23.37 -31.52
CA THR A 37 -15.25 24.33 -30.89
C THR A 37 -15.17 24.09 -29.37
N ASN A 38 -16.31 23.88 -28.71
CA ASN A 38 -16.36 23.59 -27.28
C ASN A 38 -15.69 22.25 -26.93
N CYS A 39 -15.90 21.21 -27.76
CA CYS A 39 -15.20 19.94 -27.60
C CYS A 39 -13.68 20.09 -27.72
N GLU A 40 -13.21 20.88 -28.68
CA GLU A 40 -11.78 21.12 -28.88
C GLU A 40 -11.15 21.90 -27.73
N ILE A 41 -11.84 22.93 -27.20
CA ILE A 41 -11.41 23.65 -26.00
C ILE A 41 -11.30 22.70 -24.80
N ALA A 42 -12.29 21.82 -24.60
CA ALA A 42 -12.28 20.85 -23.52
C ALA A 42 -11.12 19.85 -23.65
N ARG A 43 -10.85 19.37 -24.87
CA ARG A 43 -9.70 18.49 -25.18
C ARG A 43 -8.38 19.16 -24.83
N LEU A 44 -8.14 20.38 -25.34
CA LEU A 44 -6.92 21.14 -25.09
C LEU A 44 -6.72 21.44 -23.60
N THR A 45 -7.78 21.78 -22.89
CA THR A 45 -7.75 22.00 -21.44
C THR A 45 -7.36 20.73 -20.69
N SER A 46 -7.84 19.56 -21.14
CA SER A 46 -7.45 18.28 -20.55
C SER A 46 -5.98 17.95 -20.82
N GLU A 47 -5.48 18.22 -22.02
CA GLU A 47 -4.07 18.01 -22.39
C GLU A 47 -3.13 18.89 -21.58
N GLU A 48 -3.49 20.16 -21.35
CA GLU A 48 -2.73 21.08 -20.49
C GLU A 48 -2.60 20.54 -19.05
N LYS A 49 -3.70 20.04 -18.47
CA LYS A 49 -3.67 19.42 -17.13
C LYS A 49 -2.76 18.19 -17.06
N ILE A 50 -2.74 17.38 -18.10
CA ILE A 50 -1.84 16.22 -18.19
C ILE A 50 -0.38 16.67 -18.25
N LEU A 51 -0.08 17.70 -19.05
CA LEU A 51 1.27 18.26 -19.14
C LEU A 51 1.75 18.82 -17.80
N ASP A 52 0.88 19.51 -17.06
CA ASP A 52 1.22 20.03 -15.74
C ASP A 52 1.47 18.92 -14.72
N TYR A 53 0.69 17.84 -14.76
CA TYR A 53 0.96 16.65 -13.95
C TYR A 53 2.33 16.04 -14.27
N LEU A 54 2.66 15.87 -15.55
CA LEU A 54 3.96 15.32 -15.98
C LEU A 54 5.13 16.23 -15.59
N ARG A 55 4.97 17.56 -15.66
CA ARG A 55 5.97 18.53 -15.17
C ARG A 55 6.21 18.38 -13.67
N PHE A 56 5.14 18.23 -12.90
CA PHE A 56 5.22 18.02 -11.45
C PHE A 56 5.95 16.71 -11.11
N GLU A 57 5.56 15.59 -11.72
CA GLU A 57 6.25 14.30 -11.54
C GLU A 57 7.74 14.38 -11.93
N GLY A 58 8.06 15.06 -13.03
CA GLY A 58 9.44 15.32 -13.44
C GLY A 58 10.24 16.14 -12.41
N HIS A 59 9.61 17.09 -11.72
CA HIS A 59 10.23 17.81 -10.63
C HIS A 59 10.51 16.90 -9.42
N ILE A 60 9.52 16.11 -8.99
CA ILE A 60 9.67 15.15 -7.89
C ILE A 60 10.77 14.13 -8.19
N HIS A 61 10.81 13.59 -9.41
CA HIS A 61 11.85 12.65 -9.82
C HIS A 61 13.25 13.26 -9.77
N ARG A 62 13.43 14.49 -10.27
CA ARG A 62 14.72 15.21 -10.16
C ARG A 62 15.13 15.42 -8.72
N GLN A 63 14.20 15.83 -7.85
CA GLN A 63 14.49 16.02 -6.43
C GLN A 63 14.92 14.71 -5.75
N ARG A 64 14.22 13.60 -6.02
CA ARG A 64 14.59 12.27 -5.51
C ARG A 64 15.98 11.86 -5.97
N THR A 65 16.30 12.04 -7.25
CA THR A 65 17.63 11.73 -7.79
C THR A 65 18.72 12.57 -7.16
N THR A 66 18.49 13.87 -6.93
CA THR A 66 19.44 14.74 -6.23
C THR A 66 19.63 14.32 -4.78
N ASN A 67 18.54 14.03 -4.06
CA ASN A 67 18.61 13.56 -2.67
C ASN A 67 19.35 12.23 -2.57
N MET A 68 19.10 11.30 -3.49
CA MET A 68 19.77 10.01 -3.53
C MET A 68 21.27 10.16 -3.82
N LYS A 69 21.66 11.03 -4.76
CA LYS A 69 23.08 11.37 -5.01
C LYS A 69 23.75 11.96 -3.77
N LYS A 70 23.06 12.85 -3.05
CA LYS A 70 23.57 13.42 -1.80
C LYS A 70 23.78 12.33 -0.75
N LEU A 71 22.80 11.45 -0.57
CA LEU A 71 22.87 10.35 0.38
C LEU A 71 24.04 9.38 0.08
N PHE A 72 24.27 9.04 -1.20
CA PHE A 72 25.42 8.23 -1.59
C PHE A 72 26.75 8.94 -1.31
N LYS A 73 26.85 10.24 -1.60
CA LYS A 73 28.04 11.03 -1.30
C LYS A 73 28.30 11.11 0.21
N ASP A 74 27.26 11.29 1.01
CA ASP A 74 27.36 11.31 2.47
C ASP A 74 27.86 9.96 3.00
N PHE A 75 27.43 8.84 2.40
CA PHE A 75 27.89 7.48 2.76
C PHE A 75 29.35 7.23 2.36
N GLU A 76 29.79 7.70 1.18
CA GLU A 76 31.20 7.63 0.75
C GLU A 76 32.10 8.44 1.68
N MET A 77 31.70 9.65 2.08
CA MET A 77 32.43 10.43 3.07
C MET A 77 32.46 9.75 4.44
N SER A 78 31.37 9.12 4.87
CA SER A 78 31.37 8.32 6.11
C SER A 78 32.35 7.15 6.05
N LYS A 79 32.54 6.53 4.88
CA LYS A 79 33.54 5.48 4.68
C LYS A 79 34.97 6.04 4.74
N GLU A 80 35.23 7.21 4.16
CA GLU A 80 36.54 7.87 4.27
C GLU A 80 36.85 8.31 5.70
N VAL A 81 35.86 8.82 6.45
CA VAL A 81 36.03 9.18 7.87
C VAL A 81 36.26 7.95 8.75
N ALA A 82 35.60 6.83 8.47
CA ALA A 82 35.83 5.56 9.17
C ALA A 82 37.20 4.94 8.87
N LEU A 83 37.82 5.26 7.72
CA LEU A 83 39.21 4.89 7.41
C LEU A 83 40.24 5.83 8.08
N LEU A 84 39.80 6.97 8.61
CA LEU A 84 40.64 7.94 9.33
C LEU A 84 40.55 7.80 10.87
N SER A 85 39.55 7.07 11.39
CA SER A 85 39.57 6.58 12.77
C SER A 85 40.50 5.39 12.87
N ASP A 86 41.44 5.40 13.84
CA ASP A 86 42.45 4.37 14.05
C ASP A 86 41.86 2.96 13.84
N GLU A 87 42.41 2.19 12.90
CA GLU A 87 41.95 0.82 12.58
C GLU A 87 41.85 -0.08 13.83
N GLN A 88 42.57 0.26 14.90
CA GLN A 88 42.52 -0.40 16.20
C GLN A 88 41.22 -0.15 16.98
N GLU A 89 40.65 1.05 16.94
CA GLU A 89 39.36 1.35 17.60
C GLU A 89 38.21 0.68 16.84
N LEU A 90 38.24 0.71 15.50
CA LEU A 90 37.23 0.06 14.68
C LEU A 90 37.26 -1.47 14.82
N ALA A 91 38.45 -2.08 14.91
CA ALA A 91 38.59 -3.51 15.17
C ALA A 91 38.02 -3.91 16.55
N ALA A 92 38.26 -3.11 17.58
CA ALA A 92 37.71 -3.35 18.92
C ALA A 92 36.18 -3.20 18.94
N GLU A 93 35.63 -2.20 18.24
CA GLU A 93 34.19 -2.00 18.12
C GLU A 93 33.51 -3.13 17.33
N ILE A 94 34.14 -3.62 16.26
CA ILE A 94 33.64 -4.79 15.50
C ILE A 94 33.56 -6.03 16.39
N VAL A 95 34.58 -6.30 17.21
CA VAL A 95 34.58 -7.45 18.13
C VAL A 95 33.46 -7.32 19.17
N ASN A 96 33.29 -6.13 19.77
CA ASN A 96 32.20 -5.89 20.71
C ASN A 96 30.82 -6.03 20.05
N LEU A 97 30.63 -5.54 18.83
CA LEU A 97 29.38 -5.68 18.08
C LEU A 97 29.09 -7.14 17.72
N GLN A 98 30.12 -7.94 17.40
CA GLN A 98 29.97 -9.37 17.17
C GLN A 98 29.53 -10.10 18.44
N GLN A 99 30.13 -9.75 19.59
CA GLN A 99 29.78 -10.33 20.87
C GLN A 99 28.35 -9.98 21.29
N THR A 100 27.95 -8.70 21.15
CA THR A 100 26.56 -8.27 21.37
C THR A 100 25.59 -8.96 20.42
N LYS A 101 25.99 -9.23 19.17
CA LYS A 101 25.18 -9.97 18.20
C LYS A 101 24.99 -11.44 18.59
N GLU A 102 26.02 -12.09 19.12
CA GLU A 102 25.94 -13.47 19.63
C GLU A 102 25.01 -13.55 20.85
N GLU A 103 25.16 -12.64 21.82
CA GLU A 103 24.26 -12.55 22.98
C GLU A 103 22.81 -12.28 22.57
N GLN A 104 22.60 -11.40 21.58
CA GLN A 104 21.26 -11.14 21.03
C GLN A 104 20.71 -12.34 20.25
N ALA A 105 21.55 -13.09 19.53
CA ALA A 105 21.15 -14.30 18.82
C ALA A 105 20.72 -15.41 19.80
N GLU A 106 21.46 -15.60 20.89
CA GLU A 106 21.09 -16.50 21.98
C GLU A 106 19.77 -16.08 22.64
N CYS A 107 19.55 -14.77 22.85
CA CYS A 107 18.28 -14.25 23.34
C CYS A 107 17.11 -14.49 22.38
N LEU A 108 17.36 -14.42 21.06
CA LEU A 108 16.35 -14.68 20.03
C LEU A 108 16.00 -16.17 19.89
N ASP A 109 16.89 -17.10 20.26
CA ASP A 109 16.58 -18.52 20.29
C ASP A 109 15.51 -18.86 21.36
N PHE A 110 15.40 -18.09 22.45
CA PHE A 110 14.27 -18.23 23.39
C PHE A 110 12.92 -17.83 22.79
N VAL A 111 12.90 -17.00 21.74
CA VAL A 111 11.67 -16.61 21.03
C VAL A 111 11.21 -17.71 20.08
N ARG A 112 12.10 -18.66 19.75
CA ARG A 112 11.82 -19.74 18.81
C ARG A 112 11.17 -20.96 19.44
N ASN A 113 11.12 -21.07 20.76
CA ASN A 113 10.56 -22.23 21.46
C ASN A 113 9.38 -21.85 22.37
N CYS A 114 8.46 -22.78 22.58
CA CYS A 114 7.41 -22.62 23.58
C CYS A 114 8.00 -22.72 24.99
N THR A 115 7.72 -21.75 25.86
CA THR A 115 8.24 -21.73 27.24
C THR A 115 7.60 -22.77 28.17
N ILE A 116 6.52 -23.44 27.76
CA ILE A 116 5.88 -24.51 28.54
C ILE A 116 6.38 -25.90 28.10
N CYS A 117 6.32 -26.22 26.80
CA CYS A 117 6.73 -27.54 26.30
C CYS A 117 8.17 -27.59 25.78
N CYS A 118 8.86 -26.45 25.68
CA CYS A 118 10.22 -26.30 25.16
C CYS A 118 10.40 -26.75 23.70
N GLU A 119 9.32 -26.98 22.95
CA GLU A 119 9.36 -27.35 21.54
C GLU A 119 9.53 -26.12 20.64
N PRO A 120 10.29 -26.21 19.53
CA PRO A 120 10.46 -25.13 18.57
C PRO A 120 9.17 -24.84 17.79
N TYR A 121 8.93 -23.56 17.48
CA TYR A 121 7.89 -23.12 16.56
C TYR A 121 8.31 -23.46 15.13
N ASP A 122 7.78 -24.53 14.56
CA ASP A 122 8.03 -24.93 13.17
C ASP A 122 6.94 -24.39 12.23
N ASP A 123 7.32 -23.39 11.41
CA ASP A 123 6.46 -22.81 10.38
C ASP A 123 6.56 -23.54 9.02
N LYS A 124 7.53 -24.45 8.83
CA LYS A 124 7.77 -25.16 7.55
C LYS A 124 6.81 -26.33 7.37
N GLU A 125 6.50 -27.06 8.43
CA GLU A 125 5.37 -27.99 8.44
C GLU A 125 4.05 -27.23 8.64
N ARG A 126 3.58 -26.56 7.57
CA ARG A 126 2.16 -26.20 7.45
C ARG A 126 1.36 -27.46 7.78
N HIS A 127 0.64 -27.48 8.91
CA HIS A 127 -0.52 -28.34 9.24
C HIS A 127 -0.63 -28.79 10.71
N ARG A 128 0.14 -28.24 11.66
CA ARG A 128 -0.26 -28.34 13.06
C ARG A 128 -0.80 -27.01 13.56
N ASN A 129 -2.14 -26.94 13.73
CA ASN A 129 -2.80 -25.87 14.48
C ASN A 129 -2.28 -25.72 15.93
N PHE A 130 -1.37 -26.60 16.34
CA PHE A 130 -0.87 -26.85 17.68
C PHE A 130 0.37 -26.03 18.06
N ILE A 131 1.22 -25.63 17.09
CA ILE A 131 2.51 -24.98 17.36
C ILE A 131 2.57 -23.57 16.74
N LYS A 132 1.48 -22.81 16.85
CA LYS A 132 1.51 -21.39 16.47
C LYS A 132 1.88 -20.54 17.67
N PRO A 133 2.87 -19.63 17.55
CA PRO A 133 3.17 -18.68 18.61
C PRO A 133 1.94 -17.81 18.83
N LEU A 134 1.41 -17.91 20.03
CA LEU A 134 0.26 -17.17 20.51
C LEU A 134 0.73 -16.15 21.52
N LYS A 135 0.57 -14.86 21.21
CA LYS A 135 0.93 -13.77 22.12
C LYS A 135 -0.27 -13.44 22.98
N SER A 136 -0.10 -13.64 24.29
CA SER A 136 -1.03 -13.13 25.30
C SER A 136 -0.92 -11.60 25.41
N THR A 137 -1.89 -10.94 26.05
CA THR A 137 -1.86 -9.48 26.30
C THR A 137 -0.62 -9.00 27.05
N CYS A 138 0.00 -9.88 27.84
CA CYS A 138 1.26 -9.58 28.54
C CYS A 138 2.51 -9.73 27.67
N GLY A 139 2.37 -10.16 26.42
CA GLY A 139 3.46 -10.24 25.45
C GLY A 139 4.26 -11.55 25.43
N HIS A 140 3.96 -12.49 26.33
CA HIS A 140 4.59 -13.82 26.32
C HIS A 140 3.96 -14.72 25.26
N THR A 141 4.82 -15.55 24.66
CA THR A 141 4.49 -16.42 23.53
C THR A 141 4.46 -17.88 23.95
N PHE A 142 3.39 -18.58 23.58
CA PHE A 142 3.20 -20.00 23.87
C PHE A 142 2.69 -20.72 22.61
N CYS A 143 2.81 -22.05 22.54
CA CYS A 143 2.12 -22.81 21.50
C CYS A 143 0.61 -22.90 21.80
N ALA A 144 -0.19 -23.10 20.76
CA ALA A 144 -1.65 -23.14 20.87
C ALA A 144 -2.13 -24.24 21.81
N ASP A 145 -1.49 -25.41 21.79
CA ASP A 145 -1.80 -26.51 22.71
C ASP A 145 -1.57 -26.16 24.16
N CYS A 146 -0.46 -25.50 24.43
CA CYS A 146 -0.11 -25.07 25.77
C CYS A 146 -1.12 -24.04 26.27
N VAL A 147 -1.51 -23.06 25.45
CA VAL A 147 -2.56 -22.09 25.80
C VAL A 147 -3.89 -22.78 26.10
N ASP A 148 -4.30 -23.73 25.26
CA ASP A 148 -5.57 -24.43 25.42
C ASP A 148 -5.59 -25.27 26.69
N LYS A 149 -4.49 -26.00 26.98
CA LYS A 149 -4.32 -26.74 28.23
C LYS A 149 -4.32 -25.81 29.45
N THR A 150 -3.68 -24.64 29.37
CA THR A 150 -3.69 -23.67 30.47
C THR A 150 -5.09 -23.13 30.73
N ILE A 151 -5.90 -22.87 29.69
CA ILE A 151 -7.29 -22.43 29.85
C ILE A 151 -8.18 -23.55 30.40
N LEU A 152 -8.03 -24.78 29.89
CA LEU A 152 -8.80 -25.95 30.32
C LEU A 152 -8.54 -26.32 31.79
N ASN A 153 -7.29 -26.24 32.23
CA ASN A 153 -6.88 -26.58 33.59
C ASN A 153 -6.96 -25.39 34.56
N SER A 154 -7.41 -24.23 34.09
CA SER A 154 -7.58 -23.03 34.92
C SER A 154 -8.75 -23.23 35.90
N PRO A 155 -8.64 -22.74 37.15
CA PRO A 155 -9.80 -22.67 38.05
C PRO A 155 -10.95 -21.81 37.49
N PHE A 156 -10.68 -21.03 36.44
CA PHE A 156 -11.65 -20.19 35.71
C PHE A 156 -12.00 -20.77 34.32
N ALA A 157 -11.92 -22.09 34.14
CA ALA A 157 -12.21 -22.75 32.86
C ALA A 157 -13.62 -22.42 32.31
N VAL A 158 -14.61 -22.24 33.20
CA VAL A 158 -16.00 -21.89 32.84
C VAL A 158 -16.06 -20.55 32.08
N THR A 159 -15.23 -19.57 32.48
CA THR A 159 -15.14 -18.25 31.82
C THR A 159 -14.13 -18.22 30.68
N LYS A 160 -13.50 -19.36 30.35
CA LYS A 160 -12.45 -19.48 29.32
C LYS A 160 -11.28 -18.51 29.54
N THR A 161 -10.90 -18.32 30.80
CA THR A 161 -9.78 -17.47 31.22
C THR A 161 -8.68 -18.28 31.91
N ALA A 162 -7.44 -17.82 31.78
CA ALA A 162 -6.25 -18.41 32.38
C ALA A 162 -5.29 -17.32 32.86
N SER A 163 -4.32 -17.70 33.69
CA SER A 163 -3.18 -16.85 34.04
C SER A 163 -1.97 -17.22 33.19
N CYS A 164 -1.22 -16.22 32.73
CA CYS A 164 0.04 -16.42 32.02
C CYS A 164 1.04 -17.20 32.90
N PRO A 165 1.60 -18.33 32.44
CA PRO A 165 2.59 -19.09 33.22
C PRO A 165 3.84 -18.28 33.58
N THR A 166 4.22 -17.31 32.74
CA THR A 166 5.46 -16.53 32.91
C THR A 166 5.28 -15.32 33.83
N CYS A 167 4.17 -14.58 33.72
CA CYS A 167 3.97 -13.34 34.49
C CYS A 167 2.67 -13.28 35.30
N GLN A 168 1.88 -14.36 35.30
CA GLN A 168 0.63 -14.51 36.05
C GLN A 168 -0.50 -13.53 35.70
N LEU A 169 -0.35 -12.71 34.66
CA LEU A 169 -1.43 -11.85 34.18
C LEU A 169 -2.57 -12.69 33.59
N GLN A 170 -3.81 -12.35 33.95
CA GLN A 170 -4.99 -13.04 33.42
C GLN A 170 -5.26 -12.69 31.96
N PHE A 171 -5.65 -13.68 31.18
CA PHE A 171 -6.05 -13.52 29.79
C PHE A 171 -7.22 -14.46 29.45
N SER A 172 -8.03 -14.05 28.48
CA SER A 172 -9.09 -14.85 27.88
C SER A 172 -8.66 -15.38 26.50
N ARG A 173 -9.31 -16.44 26.01
CA ARG A 173 -8.99 -17.01 24.68
C ARG A 173 -9.02 -15.98 23.54
N HIS A 174 -9.91 -14.99 23.61
CA HIS A 174 -10.05 -13.95 22.58
C HIS A 174 -8.94 -12.90 22.61
N GLN A 175 -8.18 -12.84 23.71
CA GLN A 175 -7.05 -11.94 23.90
C GLN A 175 -5.71 -12.56 23.48
N VAL A 176 -5.76 -13.70 22.80
CA VAL A 176 -4.59 -14.44 22.35
C VAL A 176 -4.55 -14.42 20.83
N PHE A 177 -3.46 -13.90 20.27
CA PHE A 177 -3.34 -13.65 18.83
C PHE A 177 -2.20 -14.45 18.22
N LYS A 178 -2.41 -14.91 16.98
CA LYS A 178 -1.38 -15.59 16.19
C LYS A 178 -0.30 -14.59 15.80
N VAL A 179 0.95 -14.92 16.10
CA VAL A 179 2.12 -14.19 15.65
C VAL A 179 2.68 -14.90 14.42
N PHE A 180 3.11 -14.12 13.43
CA PHE A 180 3.91 -14.62 12.33
C PHE A 180 5.37 -14.26 12.63
N ILE A 181 6.25 -15.25 12.74
CA ILE A 181 7.68 -15.01 12.92
C ILE A 181 8.32 -15.20 11.55
N PRO A 182 8.71 -14.12 10.83
CA PRO A 182 9.40 -14.27 9.56
C PRO A 182 10.73 -15.01 9.78
N SER A 183 10.90 -16.11 9.05
CA SER A 183 12.13 -16.91 8.99
C SER A 183 13.26 -16.19 8.27
#